data_AF-A0A9D7ZE98-F1
#
_entry.id   AF-A0A9D7ZE98-F1
#
_cell.length_a   1.000
_cell.length_b   1.000
_cell.length_c   1.000
_cell.angle_alpha   90.00
_cell.angle_beta   90.00
_cell.angle_gamma   90.00
#
_symmetry.space_group_name_H-M   'P 1'
#
loop_
_entity.id
_entity.type
_entity.pdbx_description
1 polymer ?
#
loop_
_entity_poly.entity_id
_entity_poly.type
_entity_poly.pdbx_seq_one_letter_code
_entity_poly.pdbx_strand_id
1 'polypeptide(L)'
;MPSKPRRTGGTRERRSSGTTDLLRLYLQDIGRVDLLTNEEEVTLARLVQRREALLHQQRDLAESDAAIGELHRLEELQRREANQHSHWPTKQEWARAAGLPLPELQKRIDQGYQVWAEQAQLEAKDLRVALRNGRRAKDHMIQANLRLVVAVAKKYQQRGMEILDLVQEGTLGLERAVEKFDPTRGFRFSTYAYWWIRQGITRAIATQSRTIRLPVHVTEKLNRIKRVQQEIASNEGRLASISDLARELGISEDTVRQTLARVPRSVSLDTRVGRDQDTQLGDLIEDSHATPEQTLTIDELHNDLEHLLEELTSREAAVLRRRFGLEDDTPQTLAQIGEELKLSRERVRQIETRALLKLRQPQRRSKVRDYIQGLDS
;
A
#
# COMPACT_ATOMS: atom_id res chain seq x y z
N MET A 1 -10.90 -60.45 -32.32
CA MET A 1 -9.92 -59.35 -32.39
C MET A 1 -10.33 -58.45 -33.56
N PRO A 2 -10.35 -57.10 -33.46
CA PRO A 2 -9.63 -56.26 -32.50
C PRO A 2 -10.52 -55.31 -31.68
N SER A 3 -9.97 -55.00 -30.50
CA SER A 3 -10.33 -53.95 -29.56
C SER A 3 -10.21 -52.53 -30.13
N LYS A 4 -11.10 -51.62 -29.74
CA LYS A 4 -10.93 -50.16 -29.80
C LYS A 4 -11.87 -49.46 -28.79
N PRO A 5 -11.54 -48.27 -28.28
CA PRO A 5 -10.78 -48.12 -27.05
C PRO A 5 -11.62 -47.61 -25.87
N ARG A 6 -11.14 -47.91 -24.65
CA ARG A 6 -11.62 -47.30 -23.41
C ARG A 6 -11.55 -45.77 -23.53
N ARG A 7 -12.70 -45.10 -23.35
CA ARG A 7 -12.75 -43.69 -23.00
C ARG A 7 -11.93 -43.49 -21.73
N THR A 8 -10.76 -42.89 -21.86
CA THR A 8 -10.02 -42.32 -20.74
C THR A 8 -10.92 -41.24 -20.12
N GLY A 9 -11.36 -41.49 -18.89
CA GLY A 9 -12.00 -40.46 -18.09
C GLY A 9 -11.02 -39.30 -17.98
N GLY A 10 -11.39 -38.17 -18.56
CA GLY A 10 -10.68 -36.92 -18.33
C GLY A 10 -10.66 -36.68 -16.82
N THR A 11 -9.48 -36.79 -16.24
CA THR A 11 -9.16 -36.20 -14.95
C THR A 11 -9.45 -34.70 -15.09
N ARG A 12 -10.65 -34.31 -14.69
CA ARG A 12 -10.96 -32.93 -14.31
C ARG A 12 -9.97 -32.59 -13.19
N GLU A 13 -8.87 -31.96 -13.55
CA GLU A 13 -7.98 -31.29 -12.61
C GLU A 13 -8.84 -30.37 -11.75
N ARG A 14 -9.10 -30.79 -10.51
CA ARG A 14 -9.71 -29.96 -9.47
C ARG A 14 -8.69 -28.90 -9.03
N ARG A 15 -8.46 -27.87 -9.85
CA ARG A 15 -7.66 -26.69 -9.47
C ARG A 15 -8.50 -25.65 -8.72
N SER A 16 -9.18 -26.06 -7.64
CA SER A 16 -9.91 -25.12 -6.76
C SER A 16 -9.97 -25.52 -5.27
N SER A 17 -9.00 -26.32 -4.79
CA SER A 17 -9.05 -26.87 -3.41
C SER A 17 -8.28 -26.09 -2.35
N GLY A 18 -7.31 -25.24 -2.69
CA GLY A 18 -6.41 -24.64 -1.70
C GLY A 18 -7.10 -23.65 -0.75
N THR A 19 -7.74 -22.61 -1.29
CA THR A 19 -8.38 -21.54 -0.50
C THR A 19 -9.61 -22.03 0.28
N THR A 20 -10.37 -22.96 -0.30
CA THR A 20 -11.53 -23.56 0.36
C THR A 20 -11.10 -24.43 1.53
N ASP A 21 -9.94 -25.11 1.45
CA ASP A 21 -9.36 -25.84 2.58
C ASP A 21 -8.84 -24.90 3.66
N LEU A 22 -8.17 -23.81 3.31
CA LEU A 22 -7.68 -22.84 4.30
C LEU A 22 -8.82 -22.24 5.13
N LEU A 23 -9.91 -21.84 4.47
CA LEU A 23 -11.09 -21.34 5.18
C LEU A 23 -11.72 -22.44 6.06
N ARG A 24 -11.76 -23.69 5.61
CA ARG A 24 -12.30 -24.81 6.41
C ARG A 24 -11.44 -25.10 7.64
N LEU A 25 -10.12 -25.14 7.49
CA LEU A 25 -9.18 -25.32 8.60
C LEU A 25 -9.34 -24.18 9.61
N TYR A 26 -9.40 -22.94 9.13
CA TYR A 26 -9.65 -21.78 9.99
C TYR A 26 -10.99 -21.88 10.75
N LEU A 27 -12.08 -22.27 10.07
CA LEU A 27 -13.38 -22.46 10.71
C LEU A 27 -13.37 -23.59 11.75
N GLN A 28 -12.60 -24.64 11.52
CA GLN A 28 -12.42 -25.74 12.47
C GLN A 28 -11.67 -25.26 13.72
N ASP A 29 -10.61 -24.48 13.57
CA ASP A 29 -9.81 -23.98 14.69
C ASP A 29 -10.60 -23.00 15.56
N ILE A 30 -11.31 -22.03 14.98
CA ILE A 30 -12.15 -21.11 15.76
C ILE A 30 -13.37 -21.79 16.39
N GLY A 31 -13.76 -22.97 15.87
CA GLY A 31 -14.85 -23.77 16.40
C GLY A 31 -14.50 -24.53 17.68
N ARG A 32 -13.21 -24.65 18.02
CA ARG A 32 -12.74 -25.34 19.24
C ARG A 32 -12.89 -24.51 20.51
N VAL A 33 -13.04 -23.20 20.38
CA VAL A 33 -13.17 -22.29 21.52
C VAL A 33 -14.64 -22.07 21.82
N ASP A 34 -15.02 -22.29 23.09
CA ASP A 34 -16.40 -22.13 23.54
C ASP A 34 -16.86 -20.67 23.51
N LEU A 35 -18.18 -20.50 23.40
CA LEU A 35 -18.80 -19.18 23.45
C LEU A 35 -18.86 -18.69 24.90
N LEU A 36 -18.56 -17.40 25.10
CA LEU A 36 -18.60 -16.80 26.43
C LEU A 36 -20.03 -16.52 26.89
N THR A 37 -20.26 -16.76 28.18
CA THR A 37 -21.41 -16.26 28.92
C THR A 37 -21.27 -14.76 29.20
N ASN A 38 -22.36 -14.11 29.60
CA ASN A 38 -22.34 -12.68 29.93
C ASN A 38 -21.43 -12.38 31.15
N GLU A 39 -21.39 -13.28 32.14
CA GLU A 39 -20.54 -13.12 33.32
C GLU A 39 -19.06 -13.27 32.98
N GLU A 40 -18.72 -14.23 32.12
CA GLU A 40 -17.36 -14.39 31.58
C GLU A 40 -16.94 -13.18 30.74
N GLU A 41 -17.82 -12.64 29.89
CA GLU A 41 -17.56 -11.39 29.16
C GLU A 41 -17.17 -10.25 30.11
N VAL A 42 -17.91 -10.08 31.21
CA VAL A 42 -17.65 -9.02 32.19
C VAL A 42 -16.33 -9.25 32.93
N THR A 43 -16.04 -10.48 33.37
CA THR A 43 -14.80 -10.79 34.11
C THR A 43 -13.56 -10.61 33.24
N LEU A 44 -13.59 -11.11 32.00
CA LEU A 44 -12.49 -10.94 31.04
C LEU A 44 -12.31 -9.47 30.68
N ALA A 45 -13.40 -8.74 30.41
CA ALA A 45 -13.34 -7.31 30.10
C ALA A 45 -12.66 -6.50 31.22
N ARG A 46 -12.97 -6.78 32.50
CA ARG A 46 -12.30 -6.11 33.64
C ARG A 46 -10.80 -6.39 33.68
N LEU A 47 -10.37 -7.61 33.37
CA LEU A 47 -8.94 -7.96 33.30
C LEU A 47 -8.24 -7.24 32.14
N VAL A 48 -8.90 -7.15 30.99
CA VAL A 48 -8.40 -6.40 29.83
C VAL A 48 -8.28 -4.92 30.16
N GLN A 49 -9.33 -4.30 30.71
CA GLN A 49 -9.33 -2.89 31.10
C GLN A 49 -8.23 -2.57 32.12
N ARG A 50 -8.05 -3.42 33.14
CA ARG A 50 -6.97 -3.27 34.12
C ARG A 50 -5.61 -3.27 33.44
N ARG A 51 -5.38 -4.18 32.49
CA ARG A 51 -4.12 -4.22 31.73
C ARG A 51 -3.93 -2.99 30.84
N GLU A 52 -4.95 -2.57 30.11
CA GLU A 52 -4.84 -1.39 29.24
C GLU A 52 -4.61 -0.11 30.05
N ALA A 53 -5.22 0.03 31.22
CA ALA A 53 -4.96 1.13 32.14
C ALA A 53 -3.51 1.15 32.62
N LEU A 54 -2.96 -0.02 33.01
CA LEU A 54 -1.55 -0.14 33.39
C LEU A 54 -0.62 0.23 32.23
N LEU A 55 -0.88 -0.25 31.01
CA LEU A 55 -0.08 0.07 29.83
C LEU A 55 -0.14 1.56 29.46
N HIS A 56 -1.31 2.20 29.62
CA HIS A 56 -1.44 3.65 29.45
C HIS A 56 -0.59 4.39 30.48
N GLN A 57 -0.68 4.00 31.75
CA GLN A 57 0.13 4.56 32.83
C GLN A 57 1.63 4.39 32.55
N GLN A 58 2.07 3.23 32.06
CA GLN A 58 3.48 3.00 31.68
C GLN A 58 3.95 3.99 30.60
N ARG A 59 3.12 4.27 29.59
CA ARG A 59 3.45 5.22 28.52
C ARG A 59 3.58 6.64 29.05
N ASP A 60 2.64 7.07 29.89
CA ASP A 60 2.68 8.40 30.50
C ASP A 60 3.91 8.56 31.41
N LEU A 61 4.22 7.53 32.19
CA LEU A 61 5.38 7.53 33.09
C LEU A 61 6.71 7.37 32.33
N ALA A 62 6.73 6.76 31.14
CA ALA A 62 7.93 6.61 30.33
C ALA A 62 8.55 7.94 29.90
N GLU A 63 7.76 9.02 29.84
CA GLU A 63 8.25 10.38 29.58
C GLU A 63 8.90 11.02 30.80
N SER A 64 8.48 10.63 32.00
CA SER A 64 8.90 11.25 33.28
C SER A 64 10.00 10.47 34.00
N ASP A 65 10.02 9.14 33.87
CA ASP A 65 10.91 8.24 34.59
C ASP A 65 11.81 7.46 33.62
N ALA A 66 13.14 7.62 33.80
CA ALA A 66 14.13 7.00 32.94
C ALA A 66 14.13 5.46 32.99
N ALA A 67 13.81 4.85 34.13
CA ALA A 67 13.78 3.40 34.26
C ALA A 67 12.56 2.81 33.54
N ILE A 68 11.41 3.48 33.64
CA ILE A 68 10.18 3.07 32.93
C ILE A 68 10.32 3.32 31.42
N GLY A 69 10.93 4.43 31.03
CA GLY A 69 11.25 4.72 29.62
C GLY A 69 12.19 3.69 29.01
N GLU A 70 13.22 3.26 29.75
CA GLU A 70 14.10 2.18 29.32
C GLU A 70 13.35 0.85 29.16
N LEU A 71 12.50 0.48 30.13
CA LEU A 71 11.66 -0.72 30.03
C LEU A 71 10.77 -0.67 28.79
N HIS A 72 10.11 0.47 28.54
CA HIS A 72 9.24 0.64 27.38
C HIS A 72 10.00 0.44 26.06
N ARG A 73 11.19 1.03 25.93
CA ARG A 73 12.07 0.84 24.77
C ARG A 73 12.49 -0.61 24.57
N LEU A 74 12.85 -1.31 25.65
CA LEU A 74 13.24 -2.72 25.59
C LEU A 74 12.07 -3.62 25.18
N GLU A 75 10.85 -3.35 25.65
CA GLU A 75 9.64 -4.07 25.25
C GLU A 75 9.26 -3.78 23.79
N GLU A 76 9.42 -2.55 23.31
CA GLU A 76 9.24 -2.23 21.89
C GLU A 76 10.26 -2.95 21.01
N LEU A 77 11.53 -2.98 21.42
CA LEU A 77 12.58 -3.70 20.71
C LEU A 77 12.24 -5.19 20.62
N GLN A 78 11.77 -5.80 21.71
CA GLN A 78 11.34 -7.20 21.71
C GLN A 78 10.22 -7.46 20.70
N ARG A 79 9.25 -6.55 20.57
CA ARG A 79 8.17 -6.66 19.59
C ARG A 79 8.68 -6.50 18.15
N ARG A 80 9.63 -5.59 17.90
CA ARG A 80 10.22 -5.39 16.57
C ARG A 80 10.97 -6.66 16.12
N GLU A 81 11.79 -7.23 17.00
CA GLU A 81 12.47 -8.50 16.75
C GLU A 81 11.48 -9.64 16.48
N ALA A 82 10.38 -9.70 17.24
CA ALA A 82 9.34 -10.71 17.03
C ALA A 82 8.70 -10.61 15.65
N ASN A 83 8.46 -9.38 15.17
CA ASN A 83 7.89 -9.13 13.86
C ASN A 83 8.89 -9.42 12.73
N GLN A 84 10.18 -9.14 12.94
CA GLN A 84 11.23 -9.37 11.96
C GLN A 84 11.51 -10.87 11.74
N HIS A 85 11.49 -11.66 12.81
CA HIS A 85 11.82 -13.08 12.76
C HIS A 85 10.60 -14.01 12.72
N SER A 86 9.37 -13.46 12.77
CA SER A 86 8.11 -14.20 12.78
C SER A 86 7.97 -15.21 13.94
N HIS A 87 8.77 -15.06 15.01
CA HIS A 87 8.68 -15.82 16.26
C HIS A 87 9.00 -14.93 17.45
N TRP A 88 8.52 -15.28 18.64
CA TRP A 88 8.87 -14.52 19.84
C TRP A 88 10.37 -14.69 20.15
N PRO A 89 11.16 -13.61 20.34
CA PRO A 89 12.60 -13.71 20.53
C PRO A 89 12.91 -14.38 21.87
N THR A 90 13.91 -15.24 21.87
CA THR A 90 14.49 -15.80 23.08
C THR A 90 15.16 -14.70 23.90
N LYS A 91 15.39 -14.95 25.20
CA LYS A 91 16.08 -13.97 26.06
C LYS A 91 17.48 -13.62 25.53
N GLN A 92 18.16 -14.55 24.86
CA GLN A 92 19.48 -14.33 24.28
C GLN A 92 19.43 -13.47 23.02
N GLU A 93 18.48 -13.72 22.13
CA GLU A 93 18.24 -12.89 20.94
C GLU A 93 17.86 -11.47 21.34
N TRP A 94 16.98 -11.33 22.33
CA TRP A 94 16.59 -10.02 22.85
C TRP A 94 17.78 -9.25 23.47
N ALA A 95 18.65 -9.94 24.22
CA ALA A 95 19.87 -9.34 24.76
C ALA A 95 20.84 -8.90 23.65
N ARG A 96 21.01 -9.72 22.61
CA ARG A 96 21.78 -9.36 21.41
C ARG A 96 21.22 -8.14 20.70
N ALA A 97 19.92 -8.10 20.47
CA ALA A 97 19.25 -6.97 19.83
C ALA A 97 19.40 -5.68 20.66
N ALA A 98 19.36 -5.79 21.99
CA ALA A 98 19.58 -4.66 22.89
C ALA A 98 21.05 -4.22 23.00
N GLY A 99 21.99 -4.99 22.47
CA GLY A 99 23.43 -4.74 22.64
C GLY A 99 23.92 -4.91 24.08
N LEU A 100 23.19 -5.65 24.92
CA LEU A 100 23.46 -5.81 26.35
C LEU A 100 23.77 -7.28 26.70
N PRO A 101 24.63 -7.54 27.69
CA PRO A 101 24.77 -8.88 28.23
C PRO A 101 23.47 -9.29 28.95
N LEU A 102 23.11 -10.58 28.84
CA LEU A 102 21.86 -11.13 29.39
C LEU A 102 21.59 -10.76 30.87
N PRO A 103 22.57 -10.79 31.79
CA PRO A 103 22.33 -10.40 33.19
C PRO A 103 21.99 -8.91 33.34
N GLU A 104 22.59 -8.05 32.53
CA GLU A 104 22.34 -6.61 32.58
C GLU A 104 20.96 -6.26 32.00
N LEU A 105 20.57 -6.92 30.90
CA LEU A 105 19.22 -6.82 30.37
C LEU A 105 18.17 -7.18 31.44
N GLN A 106 18.35 -8.33 32.11
CA GLN A 106 17.43 -8.77 33.17
C GLN A 106 17.36 -7.76 34.32
N LYS A 107 18.51 -7.23 34.74
CA LYS A 107 18.57 -6.21 35.79
C LYS A 107 17.80 -4.94 35.40
N ARG A 108 17.95 -4.44 34.18
CA ARG A 108 17.22 -3.24 33.70
C ARG A 108 15.72 -3.48 33.63
N ILE A 109 15.30 -4.66 33.17
CA ILE A 109 13.89 -5.05 33.12
C ILE A 109 13.29 -5.12 34.52
N ASP A 110 13.97 -5.80 35.45
CA ASP A 110 13.49 -5.96 36.82
C ASP A 110 13.43 -4.60 37.54
N GLN A 111 14.42 -3.72 37.32
CA GLN A 111 14.39 -2.34 37.82
C GLN A 111 13.21 -1.54 37.26
N GLY A 112 12.97 -1.60 35.95
CA GLY A 112 11.84 -0.92 35.32
C GLY A 112 10.49 -1.40 35.86
N TYR A 113 10.32 -2.71 36.05
CA TYR A 113 9.10 -3.25 36.66
C TYR A 113 8.96 -2.92 38.14
N GLN A 114 10.06 -2.80 38.89
CA GLN A 114 10.02 -2.36 40.29
C GLN A 114 9.53 -0.92 40.40
N VAL A 115 10.18 0.00 39.68
CA VAL A 115 9.81 1.43 39.69
C VAL A 115 8.38 1.64 39.19
N TRP A 116 7.98 0.92 38.14
CA TRP A 116 6.60 0.99 37.65
C TRP A 116 5.60 0.45 38.68
N ALA A 117 5.93 -0.63 39.37
CA ALA A 117 5.05 -1.20 40.40
C ALA A 117 4.89 -0.26 41.61
N GLU A 118 5.96 0.42 42.03
CA GLU A 118 5.92 1.44 43.08
C GLU A 118 4.97 2.59 42.71
N GLN A 119 5.06 3.10 41.46
CA GLN A 119 4.16 4.14 40.96
C GLN A 119 2.71 3.67 40.82
N ALA A 120 2.50 2.39 40.51
CA ALA A 120 1.19 1.77 40.43
C ALA A 120 0.63 1.34 41.80
N GLN A 121 1.38 1.55 42.89
CA GLN A 121 1.03 1.09 44.25
C GLN A 121 0.75 -0.42 44.31
N LEU A 122 1.53 -1.20 43.56
CA LEU A 122 1.44 -2.66 43.48
C LEU A 122 2.80 -3.29 43.77
N GLU A 123 2.81 -4.57 44.12
CA GLU A 123 4.05 -5.33 44.08
C GLU A 123 4.46 -5.64 42.63
N ALA A 124 5.76 -5.64 42.34
CA ALA A 124 6.27 -5.94 40.99
C ALA A 124 5.81 -7.31 40.47
N LYS A 125 5.64 -8.28 41.36
CA LYS A 125 5.08 -9.60 41.02
C LYS A 125 3.62 -9.51 40.60
N ASP A 126 2.80 -8.77 41.34
CA ASP A 126 1.37 -8.60 41.07
C ASP A 126 1.12 -7.81 39.79
N LEU A 127 1.95 -6.79 39.51
CA LEU A 127 1.94 -6.06 38.25
C LEU A 127 2.15 -7.03 37.06
N ARG A 128 3.18 -7.87 37.12
CA ARG A 128 3.48 -8.86 36.06
C ARG A 128 2.35 -9.88 35.90
N VAL A 129 1.75 -10.32 37.01
CA VAL A 129 0.60 -11.23 36.98
C VAL A 129 -0.62 -10.56 36.35
N ALA A 130 -0.91 -9.30 36.69
CA ALA A 130 -2.01 -8.53 36.12
C ALA A 130 -1.85 -8.33 34.60
N LEU A 131 -0.65 -7.96 34.13
CA LEU A 131 -0.34 -7.82 32.71
C LEU A 131 -0.50 -9.15 31.96
N ARG A 132 -0.01 -10.26 32.53
CA ARG A 132 -0.13 -11.58 31.91
C ARG A 132 -1.58 -12.05 31.86
N ASN A 133 -2.33 -11.88 32.95
CA ASN A 133 -3.73 -12.28 33.03
C ASN A 133 -4.60 -11.44 32.09
N GLY A 134 -4.37 -10.12 32.01
CA GLY A 134 -5.07 -9.26 31.07
C GLY A 134 -4.75 -9.58 29.61
N ARG A 135 -3.51 -10.00 29.30
CA ARG A 135 -3.16 -10.45 27.94
C ARG A 135 -3.91 -11.73 27.58
N ARG A 136 -3.89 -12.73 28.46
CA ARG A 136 -4.64 -13.98 28.28
C ARG A 136 -6.14 -13.73 28.15
N ALA A 137 -6.69 -12.83 28.96
CA ALA A 137 -8.10 -12.45 28.90
C ALA A 137 -8.45 -11.80 27.56
N LYS A 138 -7.59 -10.89 27.05
CA LYS A 138 -7.74 -10.28 25.72
C LYS A 138 -7.74 -11.35 24.63
N ASP A 139 -6.73 -12.23 24.62
CA ASP A 139 -6.58 -13.28 23.62
C ASP A 139 -7.79 -14.23 23.63
N HIS A 140 -8.24 -14.64 24.81
CA HIS A 140 -9.40 -15.51 24.98
C HIS A 140 -10.71 -14.84 24.51
N MET A 141 -10.90 -13.56 24.87
CA MET A 141 -12.07 -12.78 24.45
C MET A 141 -12.11 -12.58 22.94
N ILE A 142 -10.97 -12.39 22.28
CA ILE A 142 -10.86 -12.35 20.81
C ILE A 142 -11.24 -13.72 20.23
N GLN A 143 -10.59 -14.79 20.69
CA GLN A 143 -10.77 -16.15 20.17
C GLN A 143 -12.23 -16.61 20.22
N ALA A 144 -12.91 -16.42 21.36
CA ALA A 144 -14.31 -16.81 21.53
C ALA A 144 -15.27 -16.05 20.59
N ASN A 145 -14.86 -14.87 20.11
CA ASN A 145 -15.67 -14.00 19.24
C ASN A 145 -15.26 -14.03 17.76
N LEU A 146 -14.26 -14.82 17.35
CA LEU A 146 -13.85 -14.93 15.94
C LEU A 146 -14.99 -15.41 15.02
N ARG A 147 -15.92 -16.22 15.56
CA ARG A 147 -17.11 -16.69 14.82
C ARG A 147 -18.02 -15.54 14.40
N LEU A 148 -18.13 -14.49 15.23
CA LEU A 148 -18.88 -13.28 14.91
C LEU A 148 -18.25 -12.54 13.73
N VAL A 149 -16.92 -12.44 13.70
CA VAL A 149 -16.17 -11.78 12.61
C VAL A 149 -16.49 -12.45 11.27
N VAL A 150 -16.41 -13.78 11.22
CA VAL A 150 -16.75 -14.55 10.02
C VAL A 150 -18.20 -14.29 9.57
N ALA A 151 -19.15 -14.27 10.52
CA ALA A 151 -20.56 -14.02 10.21
C ALA A 151 -20.79 -12.62 9.61
N VAL A 152 -20.06 -11.61 10.08
CA VAL A 152 -20.11 -10.26 9.51
C VAL A 152 -19.42 -10.22 8.15
N ALA A 153 -18.23 -10.81 8.01
CA ALA A 153 -17.44 -10.81 6.78
C ALA A 153 -18.15 -11.49 5.60
N LYS A 154 -18.92 -12.56 5.86
CA LYS A 154 -19.74 -13.23 4.84
C LYS A 154 -20.67 -12.28 4.08
N LYS A 155 -21.19 -11.23 4.72
CA LYS A 155 -22.08 -10.22 4.08
C LYS A 155 -21.36 -9.32 3.06
N TYR A 156 -20.02 -9.28 3.10
CA TYR A 156 -19.19 -8.43 2.26
C TYR A 156 -18.35 -9.22 1.24
N GLN A 157 -18.65 -10.51 1.04
CA GLN A 157 -18.04 -11.34 0.01
C GLN A 157 -18.26 -10.72 -1.39
N GLN A 158 -17.35 -11.05 -2.32
CA GLN A 158 -17.41 -10.62 -3.74
C GLN A 158 -17.25 -9.11 -3.98
N ARG A 159 -16.70 -8.35 -3.01
CA ARG A 159 -16.44 -6.90 -3.15
C ARG A 159 -15.00 -6.56 -3.57
N GLY A 160 -14.31 -7.50 -4.23
CA GLY A 160 -12.93 -7.33 -4.70
C GLY A 160 -11.84 -7.67 -3.68
N MET A 161 -12.19 -8.37 -2.60
CA MET A 161 -11.25 -8.84 -1.57
C MET A 161 -11.61 -10.29 -1.18
N GLU A 162 -10.60 -11.09 -0.84
CA GLU A 162 -10.80 -12.48 -0.41
C GLU A 162 -11.51 -12.53 0.96
N ILE A 163 -12.26 -13.61 1.22
CA ILE A 163 -12.94 -13.77 2.51
C ILE A 163 -11.96 -13.87 3.68
N LEU A 164 -10.79 -14.50 3.50
CA LEU A 164 -9.78 -14.58 4.56
C LEU A 164 -9.24 -13.19 4.91
N ASP A 165 -8.94 -12.37 3.91
CA ASP A 165 -8.50 -10.99 4.13
C ASP A 165 -9.57 -10.15 4.85
N LEU A 166 -10.84 -10.28 4.45
CA LEU A 166 -11.96 -9.63 5.14
C LEU A 166 -12.06 -10.07 6.60
N VAL A 167 -11.83 -11.35 6.89
CA VAL A 167 -11.82 -11.88 8.26
C VAL A 167 -10.64 -11.34 9.05
N GLN A 168 -9.45 -11.23 8.47
CA GLN A 168 -8.28 -10.65 9.15
C GLN A 168 -8.51 -9.18 9.52
N GLU A 169 -9.01 -8.37 8.58
CA GLU A 169 -9.33 -6.95 8.82
C GLU A 169 -10.48 -6.79 9.83
N GLY A 170 -11.45 -7.71 9.80
CA GLY A 170 -12.50 -7.79 10.81
C GLY A 170 -11.98 -8.18 12.20
N THR A 171 -10.97 -9.06 12.27
CA THR A 171 -10.31 -9.46 13.53
C THR A 171 -9.52 -8.30 14.14
N LEU A 172 -8.87 -7.47 13.32
CA LEU A 172 -8.26 -6.22 13.80
C LEU A 172 -9.31 -5.23 14.34
N GLY A 173 -10.50 -5.19 13.74
CA GLY A 173 -11.64 -4.45 14.27
C GLY A 173 -12.12 -5.02 15.62
N LEU A 174 -12.24 -6.34 15.73
CA LEU A 174 -12.61 -7.03 16.97
C LEU A 174 -11.60 -6.77 18.10
N GLU A 175 -10.31 -6.83 17.81
CA GLU A 175 -9.25 -6.55 18.79
C GLU A 175 -9.43 -5.15 19.43
N ARG A 176 -9.68 -4.13 18.60
CA ARG A 176 -9.96 -2.77 19.09
C ARG A 176 -11.25 -2.68 19.90
N ALA A 177 -12.26 -3.50 19.56
CA ALA A 177 -13.48 -3.58 20.33
C ALA A 177 -13.21 -4.15 21.72
N VAL A 178 -12.38 -5.20 21.83
CA VAL A 178 -12.00 -5.80 23.12
C VAL A 178 -11.24 -4.80 23.99
N GLU A 179 -10.32 -4.03 23.41
CA GLU A 179 -9.55 -3.00 24.14
C GLU A 179 -10.43 -1.88 24.70
N LYS A 180 -11.51 -1.51 23.99
CA LYS A 180 -12.37 -0.36 24.33
C LYS A 180 -13.71 -0.72 24.95
N PHE A 181 -13.99 -2.01 25.14
CA PHE A 181 -15.26 -2.46 25.66
C PHE A 181 -15.42 -2.06 27.13
N ASP A 182 -16.62 -1.61 27.49
CA ASP A 182 -16.98 -1.19 28.83
C ASP A 182 -18.13 -2.07 29.36
N PRO A 183 -17.85 -3.00 30.30
CA PRO A 183 -18.86 -3.89 30.84
C PRO A 183 -19.85 -3.18 31.77
N THR A 184 -19.55 -1.97 32.25
CA THR A 184 -20.46 -1.23 33.15
C THR A 184 -21.72 -0.74 32.46
N ARG A 185 -21.70 -0.62 31.13
CA ARG A 185 -22.83 -0.15 30.32
C ARG A 185 -23.96 -1.17 30.17
N GLY A 186 -23.77 -2.42 30.61
CA GLY A 186 -24.82 -3.45 30.64
C GLY A 186 -25.23 -4.03 29.28
N PHE A 187 -24.52 -3.71 28.19
CA PHE A 187 -24.76 -4.30 26.87
C PHE A 187 -23.85 -5.50 26.62
N ARG A 188 -24.34 -6.49 25.85
CA ARG A 188 -23.54 -7.64 25.41
C ARG A 188 -22.36 -7.18 24.55
N PHE A 189 -21.23 -7.86 24.69
CA PHE A 189 -20.03 -7.52 23.93
C PHE A 189 -20.27 -7.59 22.41
N SER A 190 -21.04 -8.57 21.94
CA SER A 190 -21.36 -8.77 20.52
C SER A 190 -22.02 -7.55 19.87
N THR A 191 -22.89 -6.83 20.60
CA THR A 191 -23.56 -5.61 20.13
C THR A 191 -22.55 -4.50 19.85
N TYR A 192 -21.56 -4.32 20.73
CA TYR A 192 -20.51 -3.33 20.58
C TYR A 192 -19.49 -3.74 19.50
N ALA A 193 -19.04 -4.99 19.55
CA ALA A 193 -18.05 -5.55 18.62
C ALA A 193 -18.51 -5.49 17.16
N TYR A 194 -19.80 -5.70 16.89
CA TYR A 194 -20.35 -5.64 15.54
C TYR A 194 -19.98 -4.35 14.78
N TRP A 195 -20.04 -3.20 15.45
CA TRP A 195 -19.72 -1.91 14.84
C TRP A 195 -18.25 -1.79 14.46
N TRP A 196 -17.35 -2.20 15.34
CA TRP A 196 -15.91 -2.18 15.08
C TRP A 196 -15.48 -3.17 14.00
N ILE A 197 -16.04 -4.38 14.02
CA ILE A 197 -15.81 -5.39 12.98
C ILE A 197 -16.28 -4.85 11.63
N ARG A 198 -17.51 -4.33 11.56
CA ARG A 198 -18.07 -3.76 10.33
C ARG A 198 -17.24 -2.58 9.82
N GLN A 199 -16.77 -1.71 10.72
CA GLN A 199 -15.95 -0.56 10.36
C GLN A 199 -14.59 -1.00 9.81
N GLY A 200 -13.93 -1.97 10.45
CA GLY A 200 -12.66 -2.55 9.98
C GLY A 200 -12.80 -3.10 8.55
N ILE A 201 -13.80 -3.97 8.35
CA ILE A 201 -14.08 -4.59 7.04
C ILE A 201 -14.41 -3.54 5.97
N THR A 202 -15.31 -2.59 6.27
CA THR A 202 -15.74 -1.58 5.29
C THR A 202 -14.59 -0.65 4.92
N ARG A 203 -13.75 -0.28 5.88
CA ARG A 203 -12.55 0.52 5.66
C ARG A 203 -11.55 -0.23 4.79
N ALA A 204 -11.27 -1.50 5.10
CA ALA A 204 -10.36 -2.34 4.33
C ALA A 204 -10.79 -2.45 2.86
N ILE A 205 -12.08 -2.72 2.62
CA ILE A 205 -12.65 -2.75 1.27
C ILE A 205 -12.41 -1.42 0.56
N ALA A 206 -12.72 -0.29 1.19
CA ALA A 206 -12.51 1.02 0.58
C ALA A 206 -11.03 1.29 0.23
N THR A 207 -10.09 0.76 1.01
CA THR A 207 -8.67 1.06 0.88
C THR A 207 -7.86 0.10 0.01
N GLN A 208 -8.26 -1.18 -0.04
CA GLN A 208 -7.45 -2.27 -0.58
C GLN A 208 -8.18 -3.08 -1.67
N SER A 209 -9.50 -2.98 -1.82
CA SER A 209 -10.24 -3.87 -2.76
C SER A 209 -10.07 -3.54 -4.25
N ARG A 210 -9.30 -2.51 -4.59
CA ARG A 210 -9.11 -2.03 -5.96
C ARG A 210 -7.63 -2.05 -6.29
N THR A 211 -7.31 -2.47 -7.52
CA THR A 211 -5.94 -2.46 -8.07
C THR A 211 -5.34 -1.05 -8.02
N ILE A 212 -6.11 -0.04 -8.40
CA ILE A 212 -5.73 1.36 -8.24
C ILE A 212 -6.48 1.92 -7.04
N ARG A 213 -5.72 2.22 -5.99
CA ARG A 213 -6.23 2.72 -4.72
C ARG A 213 -6.94 4.07 -4.91
N LEU A 214 -8.15 4.17 -4.37
CA LEU A 214 -8.92 5.42 -4.30
C LEU A 214 -8.98 5.95 -2.86
N PRO A 215 -9.00 7.28 -2.66
CA PRO A 215 -9.24 7.86 -1.34
C PRO A 215 -10.62 7.50 -0.78
N VAL A 216 -10.73 7.35 0.54
CA VAL A 216 -11.96 6.91 1.23
C VAL A 216 -13.15 7.81 0.89
N HIS A 217 -12.98 9.13 0.92
CA HIS A 217 -14.05 10.08 0.61
C HIS A 217 -14.61 9.92 -0.83
N VAL A 218 -13.79 9.51 -1.80
CA VAL A 218 -14.25 9.20 -3.17
C VAL A 218 -15.11 7.94 -3.15
N THR A 219 -14.67 6.90 -2.43
CA THR A 219 -15.43 5.65 -2.31
C THR A 219 -16.77 5.84 -1.58
N GLU A 220 -16.83 6.72 -0.58
CA GLU A 220 -18.07 7.09 0.12
C GLU A 220 -19.05 7.78 -0.81
N LYS A 221 -18.59 8.76 -1.61
CA LYS A 221 -19.41 9.41 -2.64
C LYS A 221 -19.95 8.40 -3.65
N LEU A 222 -19.11 7.48 -4.14
CA LEU A 222 -19.52 6.41 -5.05
C LEU A 222 -20.57 5.48 -4.45
N ASN A 223 -20.41 5.10 -3.18
CA ASN A 223 -21.39 4.27 -2.48
C ASN A 223 -22.71 5.00 -2.25
N ARG A 224 -22.69 6.32 -2.05
CA ARG A 224 -23.90 7.15 -1.95
C ARG A 224 -24.61 7.24 -3.30
N ILE A 225 -23.87 7.48 -4.39
CA ILE A 225 -24.40 7.46 -5.77
C ILE A 225 -25.05 6.10 -6.06
N LYS A 226 -24.37 4.99 -5.73
CA LYS A 226 -24.89 3.64 -5.95
C LYS A 226 -26.18 3.36 -5.17
N ARG A 227 -26.28 3.83 -3.92
CA ARG A 227 -27.50 3.68 -3.11
C ARG A 227 -28.69 4.41 -3.73
N VAL A 228 -28.51 5.69 -4.07
CA VAL A 228 -29.55 6.49 -4.72
C VAL A 228 -29.94 5.90 -6.08
N GLN A 229 -28.96 5.41 -6.85
CA GLN A 229 -29.24 4.72 -8.11
C GLN A 229 -30.12 3.47 -7.92
N GLN A 230 -29.90 2.71 -6.85
CA GLN A 230 -30.73 1.55 -6.50
C GLN A 230 -32.12 1.96 -6.00
N GLU A 231 -32.22 3.03 -5.23
CA GLU A 231 -33.50 3.58 -4.72
C GLU A 231 -34.38 4.07 -5.87
N ILE A 232 -33.84 4.86 -6.80
CA ILE A 232 -34.56 5.32 -8.01
C ILE A 232 -34.97 4.13 -8.87
N ALA A 233 -34.07 3.17 -9.08
CA ALA A 233 -34.39 1.97 -9.85
C ALA A 233 -35.51 1.14 -9.21
N SER A 234 -35.57 1.08 -7.88
CA SER A 234 -36.63 0.37 -7.16
C SER A 234 -37.95 1.13 -7.16
N ASN A 235 -37.92 2.46 -7.02
CA ASN A 235 -39.13 3.29 -6.89
C ASN A 235 -39.77 3.61 -8.25
N GLU A 236 -38.96 3.87 -9.27
CA GLU A 236 -39.42 4.34 -10.59
C GLU A 236 -39.33 3.26 -11.67
N GLY A 237 -38.72 2.11 -11.37
CA GLY A 237 -38.56 1.01 -12.34
C GLY A 237 -37.63 1.33 -13.51
N ARG A 238 -36.87 2.43 -13.45
CA ARG A 238 -35.94 2.88 -14.51
C ARG A 238 -34.54 3.15 -13.96
N LEU A 239 -33.54 3.13 -14.84
CA LEU A 239 -32.18 3.53 -14.48
C LEU A 239 -32.12 5.04 -14.18
N ALA A 240 -31.43 5.40 -13.08
CA ALA A 240 -31.23 6.80 -12.70
C ALA A 240 -30.36 7.53 -13.74
N SER A 241 -30.81 8.71 -14.17
CA SER A 241 -30.01 9.59 -15.01
C SER A 241 -29.05 10.44 -14.17
N ILE A 242 -28.05 11.08 -14.79
CA ILE A 242 -27.09 11.94 -14.08
C ILE A 242 -27.82 13.12 -13.41
N SER A 243 -28.86 13.67 -14.05
CA SER A 243 -29.66 14.77 -13.51
C SER A 243 -30.50 14.34 -12.31
N ASP A 244 -31.05 13.11 -12.32
CA ASP A 244 -31.78 12.56 -11.17
C ASP A 244 -30.84 12.33 -9.98
N LEU A 245 -29.66 11.77 -10.22
CA LEU A 245 -28.63 11.59 -9.19
C LEU A 245 -28.20 12.93 -8.60
N ALA A 246 -27.98 13.94 -9.44
CA ALA A 246 -27.61 15.29 -9.00
C ALA A 246 -28.71 15.92 -8.12
N ARG A 247 -29.98 15.82 -8.55
CA ARG A 247 -31.15 16.33 -7.83
C ARG A 247 -31.29 15.68 -6.45
N GLU A 248 -31.24 14.36 -6.39
CA GLU A 248 -31.45 13.60 -5.15
C GLU A 248 -30.26 13.72 -4.18
N LEU A 249 -29.04 13.82 -4.70
CA LEU A 249 -27.83 13.99 -3.88
C LEU A 249 -27.56 15.44 -3.46
N GLY A 250 -28.24 16.41 -4.07
CA GLY A 250 -28.03 17.84 -3.84
C GLY A 250 -26.66 18.36 -4.31
N ILE A 251 -26.12 17.79 -5.40
CA ILE A 251 -24.80 18.13 -5.96
C ILE A 251 -24.92 18.45 -7.45
N SER A 252 -23.94 19.15 -8.03
CA SER A 252 -23.95 19.46 -9.47
C SER A 252 -23.77 18.19 -10.33
N GLU A 253 -24.39 18.19 -11.52
CA GLU A 253 -24.21 17.11 -12.50
C GLU A 253 -22.74 16.91 -12.89
N ASP A 254 -21.98 18.02 -12.99
CA ASP A 254 -20.55 17.96 -13.29
C ASP A 254 -19.78 17.22 -12.18
N THR A 255 -20.11 17.47 -10.92
CA THR A 255 -19.52 16.74 -9.78
C THR A 255 -19.81 15.24 -9.85
N VAL A 256 -21.04 14.86 -10.25
CA VAL A 256 -21.42 13.46 -10.44
C VAL A 256 -20.61 12.83 -11.57
N ARG A 257 -20.51 13.50 -12.72
CA ARG A 257 -19.73 13.05 -13.89
C ARG A 257 -18.26 12.85 -13.52
N GLN A 258 -17.63 13.85 -12.89
CA GLN A 258 -16.25 13.77 -12.45
C GLN A 258 -16.04 12.61 -11.46
N THR A 259 -16.96 12.40 -10.52
CA THR A 259 -16.85 11.32 -9.53
C THR A 259 -16.92 9.94 -10.19
N LEU A 260 -17.80 9.77 -11.18
CA LEU A 260 -17.91 8.52 -11.95
C LEU A 260 -16.70 8.31 -12.88
N ALA A 261 -16.17 9.39 -13.47
CA ALA A 261 -14.98 9.35 -14.34
C ALA A 261 -13.69 9.00 -13.59
N ARG A 262 -13.59 9.35 -12.29
CA ARG A 262 -12.45 9.01 -11.43
C ARG A 262 -12.30 7.52 -11.13
N VAL A 263 -13.23 6.67 -11.55
CA VAL A 263 -13.13 5.22 -11.36
C VAL A 263 -12.37 4.62 -12.54
N PRO A 264 -11.07 4.28 -12.39
CA PRO A 264 -10.34 3.63 -13.46
C PRO A 264 -10.93 2.24 -13.72
N ARG A 265 -11.14 1.92 -15.00
CA ARG A 265 -11.46 0.56 -15.44
C ARG A 265 -10.16 -0.15 -15.77
N SER A 266 -9.71 -1.03 -14.89
CA SER A 266 -8.59 -1.93 -15.18
C SER A 266 -9.13 -3.19 -15.85
N VAL A 267 -8.49 -3.60 -16.95
CA VAL A 267 -8.72 -4.88 -17.63
C VAL A 267 -7.41 -5.66 -17.58
N SER A 268 -7.49 -6.98 -17.45
CA SER A 268 -6.28 -7.81 -17.47
C SER A 268 -5.72 -7.88 -18.89
N LEU A 269 -4.40 -7.76 -19.05
CA LEU A 269 -3.70 -7.94 -20.32
C LEU A 269 -3.74 -9.41 -20.78
N ASP A 270 -3.87 -10.35 -19.85
CA ASP A 270 -4.01 -11.78 -20.16
C ASP A 270 -5.40 -12.14 -20.72
N THR A 271 -6.32 -11.19 -20.78
CA THR A 271 -7.65 -11.43 -21.34
C THR A 271 -7.52 -11.86 -22.80
N ARG A 272 -7.97 -13.07 -23.11
CA ARG A 272 -8.01 -13.59 -24.48
C ARG A 272 -9.09 -12.86 -25.28
N VAL A 273 -8.71 -12.40 -26.46
CA VAL A 273 -9.56 -11.64 -27.39
C VAL A 273 -9.66 -12.36 -28.73
N GLY A 274 -10.69 -12.05 -29.52
CA GLY A 274 -10.97 -12.70 -30.81
C GLY A 274 -11.96 -13.87 -30.72
N ARG A 275 -12.41 -14.37 -31.88
CA ARG A 275 -13.41 -15.46 -31.96
C ARG A 275 -12.85 -16.80 -31.48
N ASP A 276 -11.58 -17.06 -31.77
CA ASP A 276 -10.90 -18.32 -31.44
C ASP A 276 -10.17 -18.27 -30.07
N GLN A 277 -10.17 -17.10 -29.38
CA GLN A 277 -9.50 -16.89 -28.08
C GLN A 277 -7.99 -17.19 -28.05
N ASP A 278 -7.33 -17.24 -29.21
CA ASP A 278 -5.91 -17.57 -29.29
C ASP A 278 -5.00 -16.41 -28.87
N THR A 279 -5.40 -15.16 -29.16
CA THR A 279 -4.61 -13.94 -28.89
C THR A 279 -4.91 -13.33 -27.53
N GLN A 280 -3.89 -12.89 -26.80
CA GLN A 280 -4.07 -12.11 -25.57
C GLN A 280 -4.18 -10.62 -25.87
N LEU A 281 -4.85 -9.86 -25.00
CA LEU A 281 -4.97 -8.40 -25.14
C LEU A 281 -3.59 -7.72 -25.09
N GLY A 282 -2.68 -8.23 -24.25
CA GLY A 282 -1.32 -7.71 -24.14
C GLY A 282 -0.53 -7.77 -25.45
N ASP A 283 -0.75 -8.82 -26.27
CA ASP A 283 -0.06 -8.99 -27.56
C ASP A 283 -0.47 -7.92 -28.60
N LEU A 284 -1.57 -7.21 -28.35
CA LEU A 284 -2.10 -6.17 -29.25
C LEU A 284 -1.67 -4.76 -28.87
N ILE A 285 -0.95 -4.59 -27.76
CA ILE A 285 -0.51 -3.27 -27.29
C ILE A 285 0.82 -2.96 -27.97
N GLU A 286 0.84 -1.87 -28.73
CA GLU A 286 2.05 -1.34 -29.34
C GLU A 286 3.00 -0.82 -28.27
N ASP A 287 4.28 -1.17 -28.42
CA ASP A 287 5.34 -0.66 -27.56
C ASP A 287 5.67 0.79 -27.94
N SER A 288 5.83 1.65 -26.93
CA SER A 288 6.18 3.06 -27.12
C SER A 288 7.70 3.28 -27.25
N HIS A 289 8.50 2.23 -27.11
CA HIS A 289 9.95 2.32 -27.27
C HIS A 289 10.35 2.62 -28.71
N ALA A 290 11.41 3.40 -28.87
CA ALA A 290 11.97 3.70 -30.18
C ALA A 290 12.38 2.40 -30.87
N THR A 291 12.07 2.30 -32.16
CA THR A 291 12.48 1.13 -32.94
C THR A 291 14.01 1.09 -33.05
N PRO A 292 14.61 -0.10 -33.32
CA PRO A 292 16.05 -0.20 -33.56
C PRO A 292 16.52 0.76 -34.67
N GLU A 293 15.71 0.95 -35.71
CA GLU A 293 15.99 1.90 -36.80
C GLU A 293 16.00 3.35 -36.30
N GLN A 294 15.02 3.74 -35.48
CA GLN A 294 15.00 5.08 -34.87
C GLN A 294 16.20 5.30 -33.95
N THR A 295 16.58 4.29 -33.17
CA THR A 295 17.75 4.36 -32.28
C THR A 295 19.04 4.54 -33.08
N LEU A 296 19.25 3.72 -34.12
CA LEU A 296 20.40 3.86 -35.02
C LEU A 296 20.44 5.22 -35.70
N THR A 297 19.29 5.73 -36.13
CA THR A 297 19.18 7.06 -36.76
C THR A 297 19.60 8.17 -35.80
N ILE A 298 19.23 8.07 -34.53
CA ILE A 298 19.65 9.02 -33.47
C ILE A 298 21.16 8.91 -33.21
N ASP A 299 21.70 7.69 -33.15
CA ASP A 299 23.14 7.47 -32.94
C ASP A 299 23.98 7.98 -34.11
N GLU A 300 23.54 7.75 -35.34
CA GLU A 300 24.16 8.29 -36.55
C GLU A 300 24.11 9.82 -36.57
N LEU A 301 22.95 10.41 -36.23
CA LEU A 301 22.81 11.87 -36.11
C LEU A 301 23.80 12.43 -35.07
N HIS A 302 23.97 11.77 -33.92
CA HIS A 302 24.97 12.18 -32.92
C HIS A 302 26.39 12.12 -33.47
N ASN A 303 26.77 11.04 -34.15
CA ASN A 303 28.11 10.91 -34.75
C ASN A 303 28.38 11.98 -35.82
N ASP A 304 27.39 12.24 -36.68
CA ASP A 304 27.50 13.28 -37.71
C ASP A 304 27.55 14.69 -37.11
N LEU A 305 26.80 14.95 -36.03
CA LEU A 305 26.88 16.20 -35.29
C LEU A 305 28.26 16.37 -34.64
N GLU A 306 28.83 15.32 -34.05
CA GLU A 306 30.15 15.36 -33.42
C GLU A 306 31.23 15.66 -34.48
N HIS A 307 31.19 15.00 -35.63
CA HIS A 307 32.09 15.30 -36.76
C HIS A 307 31.95 16.74 -37.28
N LEU A 308 30.72 17.28 -37.35
CA LEU A 308 30.50 18.67 -37.74
C LEU A 308 31.04 19.67 -36.72
N LEU A 309 31.03 19.32 -35.43
CA LEU A 309 31.63 20.11 -34.37
C LEU A 309 33.16 20.04 -34.40
N GLU A 310 33.76 18.91 -34.76
CA GLU A 310 35.21 18.75 -34.95
C GLU A 310 35.76 19.60 -36.11
N GLU A 311 34.98 19.82 -37.17
CA GLU A 311 35.35 20.72 -38.27
C GLU A 311 35.36 22.22 -37.89
N LEU A 312 34.81 22.58 -36.72
CA LEU A 312 34.87 23.94 -36.19
C LEU A 312 36.16 24.15 -35.39
N THR A 313 36.48 25.41 -35.10
CA THR A 313 37.60 25.66 -34.18
C THR A 313 37.25 25.16 -32.77
N SER A 314 38.23 24.68 -32.02
CA SER A 314 38.03 24.15 -30.65
C SER A 314 37.25 25.10 -29.74
N ARG A 315 37.42 26.42 -29.92
CA ARG A 315 36.67 27.46 -29.21
C ARG A 315 35.22 27.60 -29.68
N GLU A 316 34.93 27.42 -30.97
CA GLU A 316 33.56 27.46 -31.50
C GLU A 316 32.77 26.22 -31.07
N ALA A 317 33.37 25.03 -31.16
CA ALA A 317 32.77 23.78 -30.72
C ALA A 317 32.46 23.78 -29.21
N ALA A 318 33.41 24.24 -28.38
CA ALA A 318 33.23 24.32 -26.93
C ALA A 318 32.09 25.26 -26.49
N VAL A 319 31.86 26.35 -27.24
CA VAL A 319 30.73 27.26 -27.00
C VAL A 319 29.40 26.59 -27.39
N LEU A 320 29.35 25.87 -28.51
CA LEU A 320 28.12 25.19 -28.96
C LEU A 320 27.74 24.00 -28.07
N ARG A 321 28.71 23.14 -27.70
CA ARG A 321 28.47 21.99 -26.81
C ARG A 321 27.86 22.41 -25.48
N ARG A 322 28.41 23.46 -24.85
CA ARG A 322 27.87 24.04 -23.62
C ARG A 322 26.54 24.76 -23.79
N ARG A 323 26.38 25.50 -24.89
CA ARG A 323 25.16 26.27 -25.17
C ARG A 323 23.93 25.39 -25.31
N PHE A 324 24.09 24.28 -26.02
CA PHE A 324 23.01 23.33 -26.29
C PHE A 324 23.00 22.13 -25.34
N GLY A 325 23.96 22.05 -24.40
CA GLY A 325 24.02 20.96 -23.42
C GLY A 325 24.36 19.61 -24.05
N LEU A 326 25.16 19.58 -25.12
CA LEU A 326 25.49 18.34 -25.86
C LEU A 326 26.38 17.38 -25.07
N GLU A 327 27.06 17.84 -24.01
CA GLU A 327 27.89 17.01 -23.12
C GLU A 327 27.17 16.67 -21.79
N ASP A 328 26.52 17.67 -21.16
CA ASP A 328 25.98 17.57 -19.79
C ASP A 328 24.44 17.63 -19.72
N ASP A 329 23.73 17.52 -20.86
CA ASP A 329 22.26 17.64 -21.00
C ASP A 329 21.65 18.92 -20.37
N THR A 330 22.50 19.91 -20.09
CA THR A 330 22.14 21.16 -19.42
C THR A 330 22.58 22.37 -20.26
N PRO A 331 21.64 23.06 -20.93
CA PRO A 331 22.00 24.20 -21.77
C PRO A 331 22.45 25.39 -20.92
N GLN A 332 23.65 25.90 -21.16
CA GLN A 332 24.20 27.04 -20.43
C GLN A 332 23.83 28.39 -21.06
N THR A 333 23.74 29.43 -20.21
CA THR A 333 23.54 30.82 -20.68
C THR A 333 24.84 31.40 -21.24
N LEU A 334 24.72 32.38 -22.16
CA LEU A 334 25.88 33.07 -22.74
C LEU A 334 26.79 33.75 -21.69
N ALA A 335 26.21 34.13 -20.54
CA ALA A 335 26.96 34.71 -19.43
C ALA A 335 27.81 33.65 -18.70
N GLN A 336 27.23 32.49 -18.39
CA GLN A 336 27.92 31.36 -17.75
C GLN A 336 29.07 30.84 -18.64
N ILE A 337 28.80 30.66 -19.93
CA ILE A 337 29.83 30.24 -20.91
C ILE A 337 30.96 31.29 -20.99
N GLY A 338 30.62 32.57 -20.89
CA GLY A 338 31.60 33.67 -20.89
C GLY A 338 32.48 33.67 -19.65
N GLU A 339 31.90 33.38 -18.48
CA GLU A 339 32.63 33.28 -17.22
C GLU A 339 33.64 32.11 -17.25
N GLU A 340 33.23 30.93 -17.72
CA GLU A 340 34.10 29.76 -17.83
C GLU A 340 35.24 29.96 -18.85
N LEU A 341 34.92 30.50 -20.03
CA LEU A 341 35.90 30.71 -21.11
C LEU A 341 36.70 32.01 -20.97
N LYS A 342 36.48 32.79 -19.91
CA LYS A 342 37.08 34.12 -19.67
C LYS A 342 36.86 35.08 -20.84
N LEU A 343 35.63 35.12 -21.36
CA LEU A 343 35.19 35.97 -22.47
C LEU A 343 33.98 36.82 -22.06
N SER A 344 33.86 38.01 -22.66
CA SER A 344 32.63 38.80 -22.53
C SER A 344 31.43 38.07 -23.13
N ARG A 345 30.24 38.25 -22.54
CA ARG A 345 28.96 37.72 -23.06
C ARG A 345 28.77 38.01 -24.55
N GLU A 346 29.09 39.23 -24.98
CA GLU A 346 28.94 39.63 -26.38
C GLU A 346 29.95 38.92 -27.28
N ARG A 347 31.14 38.60 -26.75
CA ARG A 347 32.13 37.83 -27.50
C ARG A 347 31.69 36.38 -27.69
N VAL A 348 31.07 35.76 -26.70
CA VAL A 348 30.48 34.41 -26.83
C VAL A 348 29.36 34.41 -27.88
N ARG A 349 28.47 35.41 -27.86
CA ARG A 349 27.40 35.57 -28.87
C ARG A 349 27.95 35.70 -30.30
N GLN A 350 29.04 36.45 -30.49
CA GLN A 350 29.71 36.56 -31.78
C GLN A 350 30.29 35.22 -32.26
N ILE A 351 30.90 34.45 -31.35
CA ILE A 351 31.46 33.13 -31.65
C ILE A 351 30.33 32.15 -32.01
N GLU A 352 29.24 32.11 -31.23
CA GLU A 352 28.04 31.31 -31.50
C GLU A 352 27.46 31.63 -32.89
N THR A 353 27.22 32.91 -33.17
CA THR A 353 26.64 33.35 -34.46
C THR A 353 27.54 32.94 -35.63
N ARG A 354 28.86 33.11 -35.48
CA ARG A 354 29.83 32.73 -36.51
C ARG A 354 29.89 31.21 -36.71
N ALA A 355 29.86 30.44 -35.63
CA ALA A 355 29.85 28.98 -35.67
C ALA A 355 28.58 28.44 -36.34
N LEU A 356 27.40 28.96 -35.96
CA LEU A 356 26.13 28.61 -36.60
C LEU A 356 26.10 28.99 -38.09
N LEU A 357 26.68 30.13 -38.47
CA LEU A 357 26.77 30.54 -39.87
C LEU A 357 27.67 29.60 -40.69
N LYS A 358 28.76 29.10 -40.10
CA LYS A 358 29.60 28.06 -40.71
C LYS A 358 28.87 26.73 -40.85
N LEU A 359 28.10 26.31 -39.85
CA LEU A 359 27.30 25.08 -39.91
C LEU A 359 26.13 25.17 -40.91
N ARG A 360 25.63 26.38 -41.18
CA ARG A 360 24.57 26.65 -42.17
C ARG A 360 25.02 26.56 -43.64
N GLN A 361 26.31 26.34 -43.91
CA GLN A 361 26.79 26.18 -45.29
C GLN A 361 26.13 24.99 -45.98
N PRO A 362 25.81 25.07 -47.28
CA PRO A 362 25.02 24.05 -47.98
C PRO A 362 25.60 22.63 -47.89
N GLN A 363 26.94 22.51 -47.95
CA GLN A 363 27.65 21.23 -47.89
C GLN A 363 27.48 20.54 -46.53
N ARG A 364 27.52 21.29 -45.43
CA ARG A 364 27.38 20.76 -44.05
C ARG A 364 25.93 20.52 -43.68
N ARG A 365 25.05 21.45 -44.09
CA ARG A 365 23.60 21.33 -43.88
C ARG A 365 23.02 20.10 -44.57
N SER A 366 23.56 19.69 -45.72
CA SER A 366 23.05 18.52 -46.45
C SER A 366 23.14 17.23 -45.62
N LYS A 367 24.20 17.06 -44.82
CA LYS A 367 24.40 15.85 -43.99
C LYS A 367 23.32 15.69 -42.92
N VAL A 368 22.97 16.80 -42.26
CA VAL A 368 21.99 16.78 -41.14
C VAL A 368 20.54 16.91 -41.62
N ARG A 369 20.34 17.39 -42.86
CA ARG A 369 18.99 17.66 -43.41
C ARG A 369 18.15 16.39 -43.52
N ASP A 370 18.77 15.27 -43.86
CA ASP A 370 18.08 14.01 -44.12
C ASP A 370 17.48 13.46 -42.80
N TYR A 371 18.19 13.63 -41.68
CA TYR A 371 17.68 13.29 -40.34
C TYR A 371 16.48 14.15 -39.91
N ILE A 372 16.46 15.43 -40.27
CA ILE A 372 15.34 16.34 -39.94
C ILE A 372 14.06 15.93 -40.69
N GLN A 373 14.19 15.47 -41.93
CA GLN A 373 13.04 14.99 -42.70
C GLN A 373 12.47 13.67 -42.14
N GLY A 374 13.32 12.83 -41.54
CA GLY A 374 12.90 11.60 -40.86
C GLY A 374 12.27 11.80 -39.48
N LEU A 375 12.53 12.93 -38.80
CA LEU A 375 11.99 13.24 -37.47
C LEU A 375 10.64 13.98 -37.50
N ASP A 376 10.34 14.69 -38.59
CA ASP A 376 9.05 15.40 -38.81
C ASP A 376 7.95 14.51 -39.43
N SER A 377 8.27 13.24 -39.71
CA SER A 377 7.36 12.22 -40.26
C SER A 377 6.93 11.25 -39.18
#